data_AF-A0A168IAZ7-F1
#
_entry.id   AF-A0A168IAZ7-F1
#
_cell.length_a   1.000
_cell.length_b   1.000
_cell.length_c   1.000
_cell.angle_alpha   90.00
_cell.angle_beta   90.00
_cell.angle_gamma   90.00
#
_symmetry.space_group_name_H-M   'P 1'
#
loop_
_entity.id
_entity.type
_entity.pdbx_description
1 polymer ?
#
loop_
_entity_poly.entity_id
_entity_poly.type
_entity_poly.pdbx_seq_one_letter_code
_entity_poly.pdbx_strand_id
1 'polypeptide(L)'
;CRFQHYFYNVVSPQEAHLYQKPADHDQATWDAAQAANPDRTTRVPALAIGFDDVQKRMDEQHKLSEAHSAKLAEIEAMIKEIQNKSQLETAVKLDEYKRKHMQAAQRVIKFLKYAQVLRNKGLSITPDEEVMRARLENIQDQLQRSEQFHGKLSQLWAQLQFIKESGRKYGKIDGVDEWDSVSEENMRGITKILDEQNNGVQHIIEVIETDTAEVDNLRKGWRALQ
;
A
#
# COMPACT_ATOMS: atom_id res chain seq x y z
N CYS A 1 -53.79 17.22 -7.88
CA CYS A 1 -53.38 15.98 -7.15
C CYS A 1 -52.80 16.33 -5.78
N ARG A 2 -53.11 15.55 -4.72
CA ARG A 2 -52.55 15.76 -3.37
C ARG A 2 -51.14 15.19 -3.17
N PHE A 3 -50.69 14.28 -4.04
CA PHE A 3 -49.35 13.69 -4.01
C PHE A 3 -48.43 14.42 -4.99
N GLN A 4 -47.77 15.47 -4.51
CA GLN A 4 -46.77 16.23 -5.25
C GLN A 4 -45.54 16.39 -4.36
N HIS A 5 -44.37 15.98 -4.87
CA HIS A 5 -43.10 16.14 -4.16
C HIS A 5 -41.98 16.50 -5.13
N TYR A 6 -41.10 17.40 -4.69
CA TYR A 6 -39.92 17.79 -5.46
C TYR A 6 -38.73 16.93 -5.07
N PHE A 7 -38.20 16.20 -6.04
CA PHE A 7 -36.91 15.52 -5.92
C PHE A 7 -35.81 16.34 -6.59
N TYR A 8 -34.56 16.05 -6.27
CA TYR A 8 -33.42 16.79 -6.81
C TYR A 8 -32.58 15.88 -7.69
N ASN A 9 -32.57 16.16 -8.99
CA ASN A 9 -31.75 15.41 -9.96
C ASN A 9 -30.37 16.04 -10.07
N VAL A 10 -29.34 15.21 -10.20
CA VAL A 10 -27.96 15.67 -10.40
C VAL A 10 -27.75 16.02 -11.87
N VAL A 11 -27.21 17.20 -12.12
CA VAL A 11 -26.93 17.78 -13.44
C VAL A 11 -25.51 18.34 -13.41
N SER A 12 -24.86 18.41 -14.57
CA SER A 12 -23.55 19.06 -14.67
C SER A 12 -23.66 20.56 -14.29
N PRO A 13 -22.66 21.14 -13.59
CA PRO A 13 -22.69 22.56 -13.21
C PRO A 13 -22.86 23.53 -14.39
N GLN A 14 -22.43 23.10 -15.58
CA GLN A 14 -22.51 23.89 -16.80
C GLN A 14 -23.92 23.86 -17.41
N GLU A 15 -24.74 22.86 -17.12
CA GLU A 15 -26.09 22.73 -17.69
C GLU A 15 -27.17 23.14 -16.70
N ALA A 16 -26.85 23.29 -15.41
CA ALA A 16 -27.80 23.63 -14.35
C ALA A 16 -28.63 24.90 -14.66
N HIS A 17 -28.04 25.88 -15.34
CA HIS A 17 -28.72 27.13 -15.72
C HIS A 17 -29.76 26.98 -16.85
N LEU A 18 -29.73 25.86 -17.59
CA LEU A 18 -30.67 25.57 -18.67
C LEU A 18 -32.02 25.07 -18.14
N TYR A 19 -32.06 24.57 -16.91
CA TYR A 19 -33.27 24.04 -16.30
C TYR A 19 -34.05 25.14 -15.60
N GLN A 20 -35.04 25.69 -16.30
CA GLN A 20 -35.98 26.68 -15.77
C GLN A 20 -37.30 26.03 -15.35
N LYS A 21 -38.09 26.80 -14.59
CA LYS A 21 -39.42 26.38 -14.15
C LYS A 21 -40.29 25.99 -15.37
N PRO A 22 -40.86 24.78 -15.41
CA PRO A 22 -41.81 24.41 -16.46
C PRO A 22 -43.11 25.22 -16.34
N ALA A 23 -43.79 25.45 -17.47
CA ALA A 23 -44.98 26.31 -17.55
C ALA A 23 -46.15 25.83 -16.65
N ASP A 24 -46.21 24.53 -16.39
CA ASP A 24 -47.30 23.88 -15.64
C ASP A 24 -47.15 23.95 -14.10
N HIS A 25 -46.11 24.61 -13.59
CA HIS A 25 -45.77 24.63 -12.16
C HIS A 25 -46.11 25.95 -11.46
N ASP A 26 -46.65 25.83 -10.25
CA ASP A 26 -46.91 26.97 -9.37
C ASP A 26 -45.59 27.62 -8.91
N GLN A 27 -45.53 28.94 -9.03
CA GLN A 27 -44.34 29.75 -8.74
C GLN A 27 -43.91 29.61 -7.28
N ALA A 28 -44.86 29.66 -6.35
CA ALA A 28 -44.57 29.61 -4.92
C ALA A 28 -43.94 28.27 -4.50
N THR A 29 -44.43 27.16 -5.08
CA THR A 29 -43.91 25.82 -4.77
C THR A 29 -42.53 25.56 -5.39
N TRP A 30 -42.27 26.11 -6.57
CA TRP A 30 -40.97 26.03 -7.22
C TRP A 30 -39.90 26.80 -6.46
N ASP A 31 -40.22 28.03 -6.05
CA ASP A 31 -39.28 28.88 -5.29
C ASP A 31 -38.97 28.26 -3.91
N ALA A 32 -39.96 27.62 -3.27
CA ALA A 32 -39.76 26.88 -2.04
C ALA A 32 -38.85 25.64 -2.24
N ALA A 33 -39.01 24.90 -3.35
CA ALA A 33 -38.15 23.76 -3.68
C ALA A 33 -36.71 24.21 -4.01
N GLN A 34 -36.56 25.33 -4.72
CA GLN A 34 -35.23 25.89 -4.99
C GLN A 34 -34.57 26.43 -3.71
N ALA A 35 -35.36 26.95 -2.77
CA ALA A 35 -34.89 27.37 -1.45
C ALA A 35 -34.38 26.18 -0.62
N ALA A 36 -35.09 25.06 -0.65
CA ALA A 36 -34.78 23.83 0.08
C ALA A 36 -33.75 22.91 -0.64
N ASN A 37 -33.17 23.36 -1.75
CA ASN A 37 -32.20 22.56 -2.50
C ASN A 37 -30.87 22.41 -1.76
N PRO A 38 -30.38 21.17 -1.51
CA PRO A 38 -29.12 20.92 -0.80
C PRO A 38 -27.87 21.38 -1.57
N ASP A 39 -27.89 21.43 -2.90
CA ASP A 39 -26.78 22.01 -3.70
C ASP A 39 -27.31 22.62 -4.99
N ARG A 40 -27.32 23.96 -5.03
CA ARG A 40 -27.85 24.73 -6.17
C ARG A 40 -26.95 24.71 -7.41
N THR A 41 -25.73 24.21 -7.30
CA THR A 41 -24.78 24.18 -8.42
C THR A 41 -24.92 22.91 -9.25
N THR A 42 -25.21 21.77 -8.62
CA THR A 42 -25.27 20.46 -9.27
C THR A 42 -26.65 19.81 -9.22
N ARG A 43 -27.61 20.37 -8.48
CA ARG A 43 -28.93 19.76 -8.33
C ARG A 43 -30.05 20.67 -8.78
N VAL A 44 -31.00 20.09 -9.50
CA VAL A 44 -32.16 20.78 -10.06
C VAL A 44 -33.44 20.14 -9.51
N PRO A 45 -34.43 20.93 -9.05
CA PRO A 45 -35.70 20.40 -8.57
C PRO A 45 -36.52 19.83 -9.74
N ALA A 46 -37.05 18.63 -9.55
CA ALA A 46 -37.87 17.92 -10.50
C ALA A 46 -39.11 17.39 -9.77
N LEU A 47 -40.28 17.85 -10.20
CA LEU A 47 -41.56 17.48 -9.60
C LEU A 47 -41.92 16.03 -9.97
N ALA A 48 -42.39 15.28 -8.99
CA ALA A 48 -43.05 14.00 -9.21
C ALA A 48 -44.52 14.12 -8.78
N ILE A 49 -45.43 13.69 -9.67
CA ILE A 49 -46.87 13.74 -9.41
C ILE A 49 -47.40 12.30 -9.36
N GLY A 50 -47.92 11.91 -8.19
CA GLY A 50 -48.49 10.58 -7.98
C GLY A 50 -47.46 9.45 -7.96
N PHE A 51 -47.96 8.21 -8.08
CA PHE A 51 -47.13 7.01 -7.96
C PHE A 51 -46.40 6.63 -9.26
N ASP A 52 -46.95 7.00 -10.43
CA ASP A 52 -46.35 6.69 -11.72
C ASP A 52 -44.96 7.34 -11.90
N ASP A 53 -44.82 8.60 -11.47
CA ASP A 53 -43.53 9.30 -11.53
C ASP A 53 -42.52 8.78 -10.50
N VAL A 54 -43.00 8.29 -9.35
CA VAL A 54 -42.14 7.63 -8.36
C VAL A 54 -41.66 6.28 -8.90
N GLN A 55 -42.52 5.53 -9.58
CA GLN A 55 -42.15 4.26 -10.22
C GLN A 55 -41.10 4.48 -11.31
N LYS A 56 -41.27 5.47 -12.21
CA LYS A 56 -40.25 5.82 -13.21
C LYS A 56 -38.89 6.12 -12.58
N ARG A 57 -38.87 6.86 -11.47
CA ARG A 57 -37.63 7.15 -10.73
C ARG A 57 -37.01 5.91 -10.11
N MET A 58 -37.84 5.00 -9.58
CA MET A 58 -37.36 3.72 -9.06
C MET A 58 -36.71 2.88 -10.16
N ASP A 59 -37.31 2.84 -11.36
CA ASP A 59 -36.75 2.15 -12.52
C ASP A 59 -35.43 2.78 -13.00
N GLU A 60 -35.33 4.12 -13.01
CA GLU A 60 -34.09 4.85 -13.32
C GLU A 60 -32.99 4.60 -12.29
N GLN A 61 -33.33 4.62 -11.00
CA GLN A 61 -32.39 4.31 -9.91
C GLN A 61 -31.91 2.86 -9.99
N HIS A 62 -32.79 1.92 -10.34
CA HIS A 62 -32.42 0.54 -10.53
C HIS A 62 -31.41 0.38 -11.67
N LYS A 63 -31.69 0.97 -12.84
CA LYS A 63 -30.75 0.99 -13.99
C LYS A 63 -29.40 1.60 -13.62
N LEU A 64 -29.40 2.72 -12.88
CA LEU A 64 -28.16 3.36 -12.44
C LEU A 64 -27.39 2.47 -11.46
N SER A 65 -28.09 1.81 -10.54
CA SER A 65 -27.48 0.86 -9.59
C SER A 65 -26.85 -0.32 -10.32
N GLU A 66 -27.50 -0.87 -11.35
CA GLU A 66 -26.94 -1.93 -12.18
C GLU A 66 -25.67 -1.45 -12.92
N ALA A 67 -25.69 -0.25 -13.49
CA ALA A 67 -24.53 0.34 -14.14
C ALA A 67 -23.36 0.57 -13.16
N HIS A 68 -23.63 1.04 -11.95
CA HIS A 68 -22.63 1.19 -10.90
C HIS A 68 -22.04 -0.16 -10.47
N SER A 69 -22.88 -1.18 -10.27
CA SER A 69 -22.41 -2.53 -9.93
C SER A 69 -21.53 -3.12 -11.02
N ALA A 70 -21.88 -2.94 -12.30
CA ALA A 70 -21.05 -3.36 -13.43
C ALA A 70 -19.69 -2.63 -13.43
N LYS A 71 -19.68 -1.32 -13.16
CA LYS A 71 -18.43 -0.55 -13.06
C LYS A 71 -17.56 -0.95 -11.87
N LEU A 72 -18.16 -1.25 -10.71
CA LEU A 72 -17.42 -1.76 -9.56
C LEU A 72 -16.78 -3.12 -9.87
N ALA A 73 -17.50 -4.01 -10.57
CA ALA A 73 -16.95 -5.30 -10.99
C ALA A 73 -15.78 -5.14 -11.98
N GLU A 74 -15.85 -4.16 -12.90
CA GLU A 74 -14.75 -3.82 -13.81
C GLU A 74 -13.51 -3.34 -13.04
N ILE A 75 -13.69 -2.43 -12.07
CA ILE A 75 -12.60 -1.92 -11.23
C ILE A 75 -12.00 -3.04 -10.39
N GLU A 76 -12.82 -3.91 -9.81
CA GLU A 76 -12.35 -5.07 -9.04
C GLU A 76 -11.51 -6.01 -9.90
N ALA A 77 -11.94 -6.29 -11.13
CA ALA A 77 -11.18 -7.10 -12.08
C ALA A 77 -9.83 -6.44 -12.42
N MET A 78 -9.80 -5.12 -12.64
CA MET A 78 -8.57 -4.38 -12.91
C MET A 78 -7.59 -4.42 -11.72
N ILE A 79 -8.09 -4.25 -10.49
CA ILE A 79 -7.28 -4.34 -9.27
C ILE A 79 -6.67 -5.75 -9.15
N LYS A 80 -7.47 -6.80 -9.36
CA LYS A 80 -6.99 -8.19 -9.35
C LYS A 80 -5.92 -8.43 -10.41
N GLU A 81 -6.09 -7.88 -11.61
CA GLU A 81 -5.09 -8.00 -12.67
C GLU A 81 -3.77 -7.32 -12.29
N ILE A 82 -3.83 -6.10 -11.75
CA ILE A 82 -2.64 -5.36 -11.27
C ILE A 82 -1.95 -6.14 -10.15
N GLN A 83 -2.72 -6.66 -9.20
CA GLN A 83 -2.20 -7.45 -8.09
C GLN A 83 -1.51 -8.72 -8.60
N ASN A 84 -2.13 -9.44 -9.53
CA ASN A 84 -1.55 -10.64 -10.14
C ASN A 84 -0.24 -10.33 -10.89
N LYS A 85 -0.21 -9.25 -11.69
CA LYS A 85 1.02 -8.81 -12.38
C LYS A 85 2.13 -8.42 -11.41
N SER A 86 1.78 -7.73 -10.33
CA SER A 86 2.73 -7.34 -9.29
C SER A 86 3.34 -8.57 -8.61
N GLN A 87 2.49 -9.51 -8.16
CA GLN A 87 2.92 -10.68 -7.41
C GLN A 87 3.65 -11.71 -8.27
N LEU A 88 3.16 -12.00 -9.47
CA LEU A 88 3.70 -13.09 -10.30
C LEU A 88 4.87 -12.63 -11.17
N GLU A 89 4.79 -11.44 -11.78
CA GLU A 89 5.83 -11.00 -12.70
C GLU A 89 6.84 -10.09 -12.03
N THR A 90 6.37 -9.05 -11.32
CA THR A 90 7.25 -8.00 -10.84
C THR A 90 8.13 -8.51 -9.70
N ALA A 91 7.56 -9.24 -8.74
CA ALA A 91 8.33 -9.81 -7.63
C ALA A 91 9.39 -10.82 -8.11
N VAL A 92 9.06 -11.67 -9.07
CA VAL A 92 10.00 -12.66 -9.64
C VAL A 92 11.11 -11.97 -10.42
N LYS A 93 10.77 -11.02 -11.31
CA LYS A 93 11.75 -10.23 -12.05
C LYS A 93 12.67 -9.44 -11.10
N LEU A 94 12.12 -8.88 -10.02
CA LEU A 94 12.89 -8.18 -9.01
C LEU A 94 13.91 -9.09 -8.31
N ASP A 95 13.52 -10.31 -7.93
CA ASP A 95 14.45 -11.28 -7.34
C ASP A 95 15.54 -11.70 -8.34
N GLU A 96 15.17 -11.95 -9.59
CA GLU A 96 16.14 -12.22 -10.65
C GLU A 96 17.14 -11.06 -10.83
N TYR A 97 16.67 -9.82 -10.85
CA TYR A 97 17.54 -8.66 -10.96
C TYR A 97 18.44 -8.51 -9.75
N LYS A 98 17.96 -8.77 -8.53
CA LYS A 98 18.80 -8.80 -7.32
C LYS A 98 19.91 -9.87 -7.44
N ARG A 99 19.58 -11.07 -7.91
CA ARG A 99 20.57 -12.14 -8.15
C ARG A 99 21.60 -11.74 -9.21
N LYS A 100 21.15 -11.22 -10.35
CA LYS A 100 22.02 -10.76 -11.45
C LYS A 100 22.93 -9.61 -10.99
N HIS A 101 22.39 -8.66 -10.22
CA HIS A 101 23.15 -7.56 -9.63
C HIS A 101 24.24 -8.08 -8.68
N MET A 102 23.91 -9.00 -7.78
CA MET A 102 24.89 -9.61 -6.88
C MET A 102 26.00 -10.32 -7.64
N GLN A 103 25.67 -11.09 -8.67
CA GLN A 103 26.66 -11.77 -9.52
C GLN A 103 27.55 -10.77 -10.27
N ALA A 104 26.96 -9.70 -10.83
CA ALA A 104 27.72 -8.65 -11.49
C ALA A 104 28.64 -7.92 -10.51
N ALA A 105 28.15 -7.57 -9.32
CA ALA A 105 28.94 -6.95 -8.26
C ALA A 105 30.13 -7.84 -7.86
N GLN A 106 29.92 -9.14 -7.67
CA GLN A 106 31.00 -10.10 -7.38
C GLN A 106 32.02 -10.18 -8.53
N ARG A 107 31.58 -10.18 -9.78
CA ARG A 107 32.47 -10.16 -10.96
C ARG A 107 33.28 -8.88 -11.02
N VAL A 108 32.67 -7.73 -10.75
CA VAL A 108 33.34 -6.43 -10.69
C VAL A 108 34.37 -6.40 -9.57
N ILE A 109 34.04 -6.85 -8.36
CA ILE A 109 34.99 -6.94 -7.24
C ILE A 109 36.17 -7.86 -7.60
N LYS A 110 35.89 -9.03 -8.22
CA LYS A 110 36.94 -9.96 -8.65
C LYS A 110 37.85 -9.32 -9.70
N PHE A 111 37.29 -8.63 -10.69
CA PHE A 111 38.06 -7.90 -11.69
C PHE A 111 38.91 -6.79 -11.06
N LEU A 112 38.31 -5.98 -10.17
CA LEU A 112 38.98 -4.88 -9.49
C LEU A 112 40.16 -5.38 -8.65
N LYS A 113 40.00 -6.52 -7.98
CA LYS A 113 41.10 -7.21 -7.27
C LYS A 113 42.27 -7.48 -8.22
N TYR A 114 42.04 -8.11 -9.37
CA TYR A 114 43.12 -8.40 -10.32
C TYR A 114 43.74 -7.13 -10.91
N ALA A 115 42.91 -6.13 -11.26
CA ALA A 115 43.38 -4.85 -11.77
C ALA A 115 44.29 -4.14 -10.78
N GLN A 116 43.91 -4.10 -9.48
CA GLN A 116 44.70 -3.49 -8.43
C GLN A 116 46.03 -4.23 -8.20
N VAL A 117 46.00 -5.57 -8.16
CA VAL A 117 47.22 -6.38 -7.99
C VAL A 117 48.18 -6.21 -9.17
N LEU A 118 47.67 -6.15 -10.39
CA LEU A 118 48.49 -5.93 -11.58
C LEU A 118 49.07 -4.51 -11.62
N ARG A 119 48.28 -3.50 -11.28
CA ARG A 119 48.72 -2.10 -11.24
C ARG A 119 49.78 -1.86 -10.18
N ASN A 120 49.62 -2.47 -9.01
CA ASN A 120 50.52 -2.28 -7.87
C ASN A 120 51.64 -3.32 -7.82
N LYS A 121 51.83 -4.11 -8.89
CA LYS A 121 52.88 -5.13 -8.95
C LYS A 121 54.26 -4.48 -8.85
N GLY A 122 55.01 -4.83 -7.81
CA GLY A 122 56.36 -4.32 -7.57
C GLY A 122 56.42 -3.00 -6.78
N LEU A 123 55.27 -2.44 -6.38
CA LEU A 123 55.22 -1.36 -5.40
C LEU A 123 55.20 -1.94 -3.98
N SER A 124 55.76 -1.19 -3.02
CA SER A 124 55.59 -1.52 -1.60
C SER A 124 54.14 -1.36 -1.18
N ILE A 125 53.71 -2.15 -0.20
CA ILE A 125 52.38 -2.04 0.40
C ILE A 125 52.21 -0.62 0.96
N THR A 126 51.11 0.01 0.60
CA THR A 126 50.76 1.35 1.08
C THR A 126 50.15 1.28 2.48
N PRO A 127 50.28 2.34 3.31
CA PRO A 127 49.69 2.34 4.65
C PRO A 127 48.16 2.15 4.63
N ASP A 128 47.47 2.68 3.61
CA ASP A 128 46.03 2.49 3.43
C ASP A 128 45.65 1.02 3.15
N GLU A 129 46.46 0.30 2.37
CA GLU A 129 46.29 -1.14 2.12
C GLU A 129 46.52 -1.95 3.40
N GLU A 130 47.45 -1.55 4.26
CA GLU A 130 47.68 -2.22 5.54
C GLU A 130 46.50 -2.03 6.50
N VAL A 131 45.91 -0.83 6.56
CA VAL A 131 44.68 -0.57 7.32
C VAL A 131 43.53 -1.43 6.80
N MET A 132 43.40 -1.57 5.47
CA MET A 132 42.36 -2.41 4.87
C MET A 132 42.60 -3.89 5.17
N ARG A 133 43.85 -4.38 5.11
CA ARG A 133 44.20 -5.75 5.49
C ARG A 133 43.82 -6.04 6.93
N ALA A 134 44.24 -5.18 7.87
CA ALA A 134 43.95 -5.37 9.29
C ALA A 134 42.43 -5.44 9.57
N ARG A 135 41.62 -4.63 8.85
CA ARG A 135 40.15 -4.70 8.95
C ARG A 135 39.60 -6.03 8.43
N LEU A 136 40.08 -6.51 7.29
CA LEU A 136 39.64 -7.77 6.70
C LEU A 136 40.04 -8.98 7.55
N GLU A 137 41.26 -8.97 8.11
CA GLU A 137 41.74 -10.00 9.03
C GLU A 137 40.91 -10.02 10.32
N ASN A 138 40.59 -8.85 10.89
CA ASN A 138 39.70 -8.78 12.05
C ASN A 138 38.30 -9.34 11.75
N ILE A 139 37.73 -9.05 10.57
CA ILE A 139 36.43 -9.61 10.16
C ILE A 139 36.53 -11.13 9.99
N GLN A 140 37.60 -11.62 9.36
CA GLN A 140 37.84 -13.04 9.18
C GLN A 140 38.00 -13.76 10.52
N ASP A 141 38.78 -13.18 11.44
CA ASP A 141 38.97 -13.69 12.79
C ASP A 141 37.66 -13.73 13.57
N GLN A 142 36.83 -12.68 13.48
CA GLN A 142 35.50 -12.69 14.10
C GLN A 142 34.60 -13.80 13.54
N LEU A 143 34.68 -14.06 12.23
CA LEU A 143 33.93 -15.13 11.57
C LEU A 143 34.47 -16.53 11.92
N GLN A 144 35.79 -16.68 12.10
CA GLN A 144 36.42 -17.97 12.41
C GLN A 144 36.38 -18.31 13.90
N ARG A 145 36.55 -17.31 14.79
CA ARG A 145 36.38 -17.46 16.24
C ARG A 145 34.93 -17.65 16.66
N SER A 146 34.03 -17.66 15.68
CA SER A 146 32.58 -17.74 15.82
C SER A 146 32.06 -19.14 16.19
N GLU A 147 32.79 -19.96 16.96
CA GLU A 147 32.21 -21.16 17.61
C GLU A 147 30.89 -20.81 18.33
N GLN A 148 30.79 -19.59 18.85
CA GLN A 148 29.55 -19.01 19.39
C GLN A 148 28.46 -18.75 18.35
N PHE A 149 28.80 -18.33 17.13
CA PHE A 149 27.82 -18.14 16.05
C PHE A 149 27.38 -19.48 15.45
N HIS A 150 28.32 -20.41 15.21
CA HIS A 150 27.97 -21.75 14.77
C HIS A 150 27.14 -22.47 15.84
N GLY A 151 27.51 -22.35 17.12
CA GLY A 151 26.73 -22.88 18.24
C GLY A 151 25.35 -22.25 18.36
N LYS A 152 25.22 -20.92 18.24
CA LYS A 152 23.93 -20.22 18.20
C LYS A 152 23.10 -20.61 16.98
N LEU A 153 23.71 -20.77 15.81
CA LEU A 153 23.04 -21.24 14.59
C LEU A 153 22.54 -22.66 14.76
N SER A 154 23.34 -23.56 15.33
CA SER A 154 22.92 -24.93 15.64
C SER A 154 21.81 -24.96 16.68
N GLN A 155 21.86 -24.10 17.70
CA GLN A 155 20.81 -23.97 18.70
C GLN A 155 19.50 -23.42 18.10
N LEU A 156 19.58 -22.37 17.28
CA LEU A 156 18.42 -21.83 16.55
C LEU A 156 17.85 -22.85 15.57
N TRP A 157 18.72 -23.62 14.91
CA TRP A 157 18.30 -24.70 14.02
C TRP A 157 17.59 -25.80 14.79
N ALA A 158 18.10 -26.21 15.95
CA ALA A 158 17.44 -27.15 16.84
C ALA A 158 16.09 -26.61 17.34
N GLN A 159 16.03 -25.35 17.76
CA GLN A 159 14.79 -24.69 18.16
C GLN A 159 13.77 -24.64 17.01
N LEU A 160 14.21 -24.37 15.79
CA LEU A 160 13.36 -24.39 14.60
C LEU A 160 12.83 -25.81 14.34
N GLN A 161 13.64 -26.85 14.50
CA GLN A 161 13.16 -28.24 14.39
C GLN A 161 12.15 -28.55 15.49
N PHE A 162 12.40 -28.13 16.74
CA PHE A 162 11.44 -28.32 17.83
C PHE A 162 10.11 -27.60 17.56
N ILE A 163 10.11 -26.37 17.04
CA ILE A 163 8.90 -25.64 16.66
C ILE A 163 8.16 -26.33 15.51
N LYS A 164 8.90 -26.86 14.54
CA LYS A 164 8.33 -27.61 13.41
C LYS A 164 7.73 -28.95 13.85
N GLU A 165 8.35 -29.62 14.82
CA GLU A 165 7.86 -30.86 15.41
C GLU A 165 6.70 -30.62 16.37
N SER A 166 6.73 -29.57 17.19
CA SER A 166 5.63 -29.19 18.06
C SER A 166 4.42 -28.74 17.24
N GLY A 167 4.60 -27.91 16.20
CA GLY A 167 3.53 -27.55 15.26
C GLY A 167 2.93 -28.76 14.54
N ARG A 168 3.71 -29.82 14.32
CA ARG A 168 3.21 -31.11 13.81
C ARG A 168 2.46 -31.93 14.86
N LYS A 169 2.85 -31.86 16.14
CA LYS A 169 2.15 -32.51 17.25
C LYS A 169 0.82 -31.83 17.58
N TYR A 170 0.76 -30.50 17.56
CA TYR A 170 -0.50 -29.76 17.72
C TYR A 170 -1.44 -29.87 16.51
N GLY A 171 -0.92 -30.13 15.31
CA GLY A 171 -1.76 -30.33 14.12
C GLY A 171 -2.36 -31.73 13.97
N LYS A 172 -2.11 -32.66 14.89
CA LYS A 172 -2.52 -34.08 14.74
C LYS A 172 -2.72 -34.82 16.06
N ILE A 173 -3.32 -34.17 17.06
CA ILE A 173 -3.86 -34.85 18.24
C ILE A 173 -5.38 -34.95 18.05
N ASP A 174 -5.89 -36.17 18.23
CA ASP A 174 -7.28 -36.60 18.14
C ASP A 174 -8.32 -35.52 18.40
N GLY A 175 -9.15 -35.23 17.39
CA GLY A 175 -10.57 -34.90 17.57
C GLY A 175 -10.93 -33.75 18.52
N VAL A 176 -10.03 -32.80 18.75
CA VAL A 176 -10.36 -31.53 19.41
C VAL A 176 -10.29 -30.46 18.34
N ASP A 177 -11.45 -29.87 18.03
CA ASP A 177 -11.60 -28.62 17.29
C ASP A 177 -10.85 -27.50 18.02
N GLU A 178 -9.52 -27.47 17.88
CA GLU A 178 -8.62 -26.59 18.64
C GLU A 178 -8.06 -25.47 17.74
N TRP A 179 -8.98 -24.75 17.12
CA TRP A 179 -8.88 -23.29 17.16
C TRP A 179 -10.30 -22.82 17.46
N ASP A 180 -10.64 -22.85 18.74
CA ASP A 180 -11.83 -22.16 19.23
C ASP A 180 -11.84 -20.77 18.61
N SER A 181 -12.87 -20.56 17.80
CA SER A 181 -13.05 -19.44 16.91
C SER A 181 -12.52 -18.16 17.52
N VAL A 182 -11.39 -17.64 17.02
CA VAL A 182 -11.14 -16.21 17.15
C VAL A 182 -12.34 -15.58 16.47
N SER A 183 -13.29 -15.07 17.27
CA SER A 183 -14.52 -14.49 16.75
C SER A 183 -14.14 -13.57 15.59
N GLU A 184 -14.77 -13.78 14.43
CA GLU A 184 -14.48 -13.03 13.20
C GLU A 184 -14.57 -11.50 13.45
N GLU A 185 -15.36 -11.10 14.45
CA GLU A 185 -15.43 -9.74 14.97
C GLU A 185 -14.14 -9.28 15.67
N ASN A 186 -13.56 -10.09 16.56
CA ASN A 186 -12.29 -9.79 17.22
C ASN A 186 -11.14 -9.74 16.23
N MET A 187 -11.13 -10.64 15.23
CA MET A 187 -10.13 -10.62 14.15
C MET A 187 -10.23 -9.32 13.33
N ARG A 188 -11.44 -8.90 12.95
CA ARG A 188 -11.65 -7.62 12.27
C ARG A 188 -11.21 -6.41 13.11
N GLY A 189 -11.49 -6.43 14.41
CA GLY A 189 -11.04 -5.40 15.34
C GLY A 189 -9.51 -5.30 15.40
N ILE A 190 -8.83 -6.45 15.50
CA ILE A 190 -7.36 -6.52 15.49
C ILE A 190 -6.81 -6.04 14.14
N THR A 191 -7.35 -6.48 13.01
CA THR A 191 -6.90 -6.02 11.68
C THR A 191 -7.06 -4.51 11.53
N LYS A 192 -8.19 -3.95 11.98
CA LYS A 192 -8.41 -2.51 11.94
C LYS A 192 -7.38 -1.73 12.76
N ILE A 193 -7.11 -2.18 13.99
CA ILE A 193 -6.11 -1.55 14.86
C ILE A 193 -4.71 -1.66 14.22
N LEU A 194 -4.38 -2.81 13.63
CA LEU A 194 -3.12 -3.01 12.93
C LEU A 194 -2.99 -2.11 11.69
N ASP A 195 -4.07 -1.90 10.93
CA ASP A 195 -4.08 -0.99 9.80
C ASP A 195 -3.89 0.48 10.24
N GLU A 196 -4.58 0.90 11.31
CA GLU A 196 -4.41 2.22 11.92
C GLU A 196 -2.97 2.43 12.42
N GLN A 197 -2.40 1.43 13.09
CA GLN A 197 -1.01 1.47 13.55
C GLN A 197 -0.02 1.48 12.38
N ASN A 198 -0.25 0.67 11.34
CA ASN A 198 0.60 0.65 10.15
C ASN A 198 0.59 2.01 9.45
N ASN A 199 -0.59 2.64 9.30
CA ASN A 199 -0.70 3.98 8.75
C ASN A 199 0.01 5.03 9.62
N GLY A 200 -0.11 4.93 10.95
CA GLY A 200 0.62 5.80 11.87
C GLY A 200 2.13 5.64 11.77
N VAL A 201 2.63 4.41 11.66
CA VAL A 201 4.06 4.11 11.47
C VAL A 201 4.55 4.64 10.12
N GLN A 202 3.80 4.45 9.03
CA GLN A 202 4.16 5.01 7.71
C GLN A 202 4.28 6.53 7.78
N HIS A 203 3.33 7.20 8.43
CA HIS A 203 3.41 8.65 8.60
C HIS A 203 4.63 9.10 9.42
N ILE A 204 4.95 8.40 10.50
CA ILE A 204 6.16 8.69 11.30
C ILE A 204 7.42 8.48 10.45
N ILE A 205 7.46 7.44 9.61
CA ILE A 205 8.58 7.20 8.69
C ILE A 205 8.72 8.37 7.72
N GLU A 206 7.64 8.82 7.09
CA GLU A 206 7.65 9.95 6.16
C GLU A 206 8.14 11.25 6.83
N VAL A 207 7.70 11.52 8.06
CA VAL A 207 8.16 12.68 8.84
C VAL A 207 9.64 12.57 9.14
N ILE A 208 10.13 11.40 9.60
CA ILE A 208 11.55 11.20 9.89
C ILE A 208 12.40 11.32 8.61
N GLU A 209 11.94 10.79 7.48
CA GLU A 209 12.63 10.94 6.20
C GLU A 209 12.71 12.41 5.75
N THR A 210 11.63 13.17 5.96
CA THR A 210 11.61 14.60 5.68
C THR A 210 12.57 15.36 6.60
N ASP A 211 12.48 15.14 7.91
CA ASP A 211 13.32 15.78 8.92
C ASP A 211 14.81 15.47 8.70
N THR A 212 15.13 14.21 8.38
CA THR A 212 16.51 13.80 8.08
C THR A 212 17.04 14.46 6.81
N ALA A 213 16.22 14.59 5.76
CA ALA A 213 16.58 15.32 4.55
C ALA A 213 16.79 16.82 4.82
N GLU A 214 15.94 17.44 5.66
CA GLU A 214 16.10 18.83 6.09
C GLU A 214 17.39 19.04 6.88
N VAL A 215 17.69 18.16 7.85
CA VAL A 215 18.93 18.20 8.63
C VAL A 215 20.15 18.03 7.73
N ASP A 216 20.11 17.14 6.75
CA ASP A 216 21.20 16.97 5.80
C ASP A 216 21.39 18.20 4.90
N ASN A 217 20.30 18.87 4.51
CA ASN A 217 20.35 20.12 3.75
C ASN A 217 20.93 21.26 4.60
N LEU A 218 20.51 21.39 5.86
CA LEU A 218 21.10 22.34 6.81
C LEU A 218 22.59 22.07 7.04
N ARG A 219 22.98 20.80 7.19
CA ARG A 219 24.39 20.40 7.34
C ARG A 219 25.22 20.75 6.12
N LYS A 220 24.68 20.58 4.91
CA LYS A 220 25.35 20.99 3.67
C LYS A 220 25.47 22.51 3.56
N GLY A 221 24.41 23.25 3.90
CA GLY A 221 24.41 24.72 3.92
C GLY A 221 25.41 25.29 4.91
N TRP A 222 25.50 24.69 6.11
CA TRP A 222 26.46 25.10 7.14
C TRP A 222 27.92 24.87 6.71
N ARG A 223 28.21 23.74 6.06
CA ARG A 223 29.55 23.48 5.48
C ARG A 223 29.91 24.41 4.32
N ALA A 224 28.93 24.96 3.61
CA ALA A 224 29.17 25.88 2.49
C ALA A 224 29.46 27.33 2.95
N LEU A 225 29.10 27.66 4.19
CA LEU A 225 29.35 28.96 4.81
C LEU A 225 30.70 29.01 5.57
N GLN A 226 31.42 27.89 5.65
CA GLN A 226 32.68 27.72 6.37
C GLN A 226 33.83 27.55 5.38
#